data_AF-A0A1I3INU7-F1
#
_entry.id   AF-A0A1I3INU7-F1
#
_cell.length_a   1.000
_cell.length_b   1.000
_cell.length_c   1.000
_cell.angle_alpha   90.00
_cell.angle_beta   90.00
_cell.angle_gamma   90.00
#
_symmetry.space_group_name_H-M   'P 1'
#
loop_
_entity.id
_entity.type
_entity.pdbx_description
1 polymer ?
#
loop_
_entity_poly.entity_id
_entity_poly.type
_entity_poly.pdbx_seq_one_letter_code
_entity_poly.pdbx_strand_id
1 'polypeptide(L)' 'MGKEVQMSIKMEQELRDQFMAVAAARHRPAAQIIRDLMRLYIANSETPNALTAETIRKGRKGEDVFQASSASDLFKQLDI' A
#
# COMPACT_ATOMS: atom_id res chain seq x y z
N MET A 1 14.80 -1.86 21.21
CA MET A 1 15.65 -2.57 20.24
C MET A 1 15.01 -3.91 19.94
N GLY A 2 14.29 -4.03 18.82
CA GLY A 2 13.72 -5.32 18.40
C GLY A 2 14.85 -6.24 17.93
N LYS A 3 14.74 -7.54 18.20
CA LYS A 3 15.69 -8.53 17.66
C LYS A 3 15.63 -8.48 16.14
N GLU A 4 16.79 -8.38 15.50
CA GLU A 4 16.91 -8.63 14.07
C GLU A 4 16.54 -10.08 13.80
N VAL A 5 15.68 -10.31 12.79
CA VAL A 5 15.22 -11.65 12.39
C VAL A 5 15.80 -11.95 11.02
N GLN A 6 16.38 -13.14 10.87
CA GLN A 6 16.88 -13.62 9.58
C GLN A 6 15.77 -14.35 8.82
N MET A 7 15.60 -14.00 7.55
CA MET A 7 14.70 -14.67 6.62
C MET A 7 15.52 -15.25 5.47
N SER A 8 15.32 -16.54 5.19
CA SER A 8 15.91 -17.23 4.03
C SER A 8 14.82 -17.55 3.01
N ILE A 9 15.08 -17.21 1.74
CA ILE A 9 14.16 -17.45 0.62
C ILE A 9 14.87 -18.34 -0.39
N LYS A 10 14.21 -19.41 -0.84
CA LYS A 10 14.65 -20.20 -1.99
C LYS A 10 14.25 -19.48 -3.27
N MET A 11 15.17 -19.34 -4.21
CA MET A 11 14.94 -18.67 -5.49
C MET A 11 15.80 -19.32 -6.58
N GLU A 12 15.36 -19.17 -7.82
CA GLU A 12 16.12 -19.61 -8.99
C GLU A 12 17.46 -18.88 -9.08
N GLN A 13 18.51 -19.60 -9.47
CA GLN A 13 19.86 -19.05 -9.54
C GLN A 13 19.94 -17.86 -10.51
N GLU A 14 19.31 -17.98 -11.67
CA GLU A 14 19.28 -16.91 -12.67
C GLU A 14 18.61 -15.64 -12.13
N LEU A 15 17.49 -15.78 -11.42
CA LEU A 15 16.78 -14.65 -10.81
C LEU A 15 17.64 -13.95 -9.76
N ARG A 16 18.35 -14.73 -8.93
CA ARG A 16 19.30 -14.18 -7.94
C ARG A 16 20.38 -13.36 -8.63
N ASP A 17 20.99 -13.90 -9.68
CA ASP A 17 22.12 -13.27 -10.34
C ASP A 17 21.71 -11.98 -11.05
N GLN A 18 20.55 -11.99 -11.73
CA GLN A 18 19.95 -10.77 -12.31
C GLN A 18 19.64 -9.72 -11.23
N PHE A 19 19.03 -10.12 -10.11
CA PHE A 19 18.71 -9.20 -9.02
C PHE A 19 19.97 -8.58 -8.40
N MET A 20 21.02 -9.37 -8.20
CA MET A 20 22.30 -8.90 -7.66
C MET A 20 22.98 -7.92 -8.62
N ALA A 21 22.96 -8.18 -9.94
CA ALA A 21 23.50 -7.26 -10.95
C ALA A 21 22.79 -5.91 -10.91
N VAL A 22 21.45 -5.91 -10.83
CA VAL A 22 20.64 -4.68 -10.72
C VAL A 22 20.90 -3.94 -9.40
N ALA A 23 21.03 -4.66 -8.29
CA ALA A 23 21.34 -4.07 -6.99
C ALA A 23 22.72 -3.39 -6.97
N ALA A 24 23.73 -4.05 -7.57
CA ALA A 24 25.07 -3.53 -7.74
C ALA A 24 25.09 -2.26 -8.61
N ALA A 25 24.40 -2.28 -9.76
CA ALA A 25 24.28 -1.13 -10.65
C ALA A 25 23.60 0.07 -9.97
N ARG A 26 22.70 -0.18 -9.02
CA ARG A 26 22.04 0.88 -8.22
C ARG A 26 22.84 1.30 -6.98
N HIS A 27 23.99 0.67 -6.70
CA HIS A 27 24.77 0.87 -5.47
C HIS A 27 23.94 0.70 -4.18
N ARG A 28 22.97 -0.22 -4.20
CA ARG A 28 22.09 -0.49 -3.05
C ARG A 28 22.23 -1.94 -2.59
N PRO A 29 22.31 -2.22 -1.28
CA PRO A 29 22.30 -3.59 -0.80
C PRO A 29 21.02 -4.32 -1.19
N ALA A 30 21.15 -5.54 -1.71
CA ALA A 30 20.02 -6.40 -2.09
C ALA A 30 18.96 -6.51 -0.97
N ALA A 31 19.39 -6.70 0.28
CA ALA A 31 18.50 -6.77 1.44
C ALA A 31 17.73 -5.47 1.70
N GLN A 32 18.30 -4.30 1.38
CA GLN A 32 17.58 -3.02 1.47
C GLN A 32 16.48 -2.94 0.42
N ILE A 33 16.77 -3.37 -0.82
CA ILE A 33 15.77 -3.40 -1.89
C ILE A 33 14.62 -4.34 -1.52
N ILE A 34 14.91 -5.55 -1.02
CA ILE A 34 13.88 -6.49 -0.56
C ILE A 34 13.04 -5.88 0.57
N ARG A 35 13.65 -5.24 1.57
CA ARG A 35 12.91 -4.57 2.66
C ARG A 35 11.98 -3.48 2.13
N ASP A 36 12.43 -2.69 1.15
CA ASP A 36 11.58 -1.65 0.57
C ASP A 36 10.45 -2.24 -0.28
N LEU A 37 10.73 -3.29 -1.05
CA LEU A 37 9.69 -4.03 -1.79
C LEU A 37 8.64 -4.62 -0.85
N MET A 38 9.04 -5.16 0.30
CA MET A 38 8.11 -5.65 1.32
C MET A 38 7.23 -4.54 1.86
N ARG A 39 7.81 -3.37 2.19
CA ARG A 39 7.04 -2.22 2.67
C ARG A 39 6.05 -1.74 1.61
N LEU A 40 6.47 -1.66 0.35
CA LEU A 40 5.60 -1.30 -0.76
C LEU A 40 4.48 -2.33 -0.95
N TYR A 41 4.77 -3.63 -0.82
CA TYR A 41 3.77 -4.68 -0.95
C TYR A 41 2.72 -4.61 0.17
N ILE A 42 3.14 -4.37 1.42
CA ILE A 42 2.23 -4.16 2.55
C ILE A 42 1.38 -2.92 2.30
N ALA A 43 2.00 -1.78 1.97
CA ALA A 43 1.29 -0.54 1.71
C ALA A 43 0.26 -0.68 0.59
N ASN A 44 0.63 -1.38 -0.50
CA ASN A 44 -0.30 -1.66 -1.61
C ASN A 44 -1.46 -2.56 -1.19
N SER A 45 -1.20 -3.56 -0.34
CA SER A 45 -2.23 -4.47 0.20
C SER A 45 -3.19 -3.75 1.15
N GLU A 46 -2.72 -2.68 1.79
CA GLU A 46 -3.49 -1.78 2.64
C GLU A 46 -4.10 -0.61 1.84
N THR A 47 -4.14 -0.67 0.50
CA THR A 47 -4.88 0.31 -0.32
C THR A 47 -6.15 -0.31 -0.90
N PRO A 48 -7.34 0.28 -0.70
CA PRO A 48 -7.60 1.43 0.18
C PRO A 48 -7.34 1.07 1.65
N ASN A 49 -6.89 2.05 2.44
CA ASN A 49 -6.67 1.85 3.89
C ASN A 49 -7.96 1.38 4.56
N ALA A 50 -7.85 0.81 5.76
CA ALA A 50 -8.99 0.20 6.43
C ALA A 50 -10.21 1.14 6.54
N LEU A 51 -9.97 2.43 6.80
CA LEU A 51 -11.01 3.45 6.89
C LEU A 51 -11.68 3.72 5.53
N THR A 52 -10.89 3.89 4.47
CA THR A 52 -11.41 4.07 3.11
C THR A 52 -12.17 2.81 2.63
N ALA A 53 -11.67 1.61 2.92
CA ALA A 53 -12.37 0.37 2.60
C ALA A 53 -13.70 0.25 3.36
N GLU A 54 -13.73 0.66 4.64
CA GLU A 54 -14.95 0.66 5.46
C GLU A 54 -15.99 1.67 4.97
N THR A 55 -15.58 2.91 4.72
CA THR A 55 -16.48 3.96 4.20
C THR A 55 -17.11 3.56 2.85
N ILE A 56 -16.34 2.93 1.95
CA ILE A 56 -16.88 2.36 0.70
C ILE A 56 -17.94 1.28 0.99
N ARG A 57 -17.68 0.37 1.95
CA ARG A 57 -18.64 -0.68 2.31
C ARG A 57 -19.92 -0.10 2.90
N LYS A 58 -19.82 0.89 3.77
CA LYS A 58 -20.98 1.60 4.35
C LYS A 58 -21.80 2.28 3.26
N GLY A 59 -21.14 3.02 2.36
CA GLY A 59 -21.80 3.68 1.23
C GLY A 59 -22.57 2.70 0.34
N ARG A 60 -22.00 1.51 0.05
CA ARG A 60 -22.69 0.45 -0.72
C ARG A 60 -23.92 -0.13 -0.01
N LYS A 61 -23.95 -0.11 1.31
CA LYS A 61 -25.10 -0.53 2.12
C LYS A 61 -26.13 0.59 2.33
N GLY A 62 -25.85 1.80 1.86
CA GLY A 62 -26.66 2.99 2.16
C GLY A 62 -26.45 3.52 3.59
N GLU A 63 -25.42 3.05 4.29
CA GLU A 63 -25.02 3.54 5.60
C GLU A 63 -24.12 4.78 5.44
N ASP A 64 -24.31 5.80 6.27
CA ASP A 64 -23.55 7.06 6.22
C ASP A 64 -23.57 7.75 4.84
N VAL A 65 -24.67 7.61 4.08
CA VAL A 65 -24.89 8.27 2.78
C VAL A 65 -25.83 9.47 2.94
N PHE A 66 -25.42 10.62 2.41
CA PHE A 66 -26.21 11.85 2.40
C PHE A 66 -26.62 12.20 0.97
N GLN A 67 -27.77 12.86 0.84
CA GLN A 67 -28.34 13.27 -0.45
C GLN A 67 -28.40 14.79 -0.52
N ALA A 68 -28.06 15.34 -1.67
CA ALA A 68 -28.19 16.76 -1.97
C ALA A 68 -29.03 16.94 -3.23
N SER A 69 -29.93 17.91 -3.19
CA SER A 69 -30.86 18.21 -4.28
C SER A 69 -30.23 19.02 -5.41
N SER A 70 -29.08 19.66 -5.15
CA SER A 70 -28.32 20.47 -6.09
C SER A 70 -26.86 20.61 -5.64
N ALA A 71 -25.99 21.11 -6.52
CA ALA A 71 -24.61 21.42 -6.16
C ALA A 71 -24.52 22.48 -5.05
N SER A 72 -25.36 23.52 -5.11
CA SER A 72 -25.40 24.57 -4.08
C SER A 72 -25.84 24.03 -2.72
N ASP A 73 -26.79 23.10 -2.70
CA ASP A 73 -27.22 22.40 -1.48
C ASP A 73 -26.10 21.50 -0.93
N LEU A 74 -25.38 20.78 -1.81
CA LEU A 74 -24.22 19.97 -1.41
C LEU A 74 -23.13 20.82 -0.76
N PHE A 75 -22.75 21.95 -1.35
CA PHE A 75 -21.71 22.83 -0.80
C PHE A 75 -22.13 23.41 0.55
N LYS A 76 -23.38 23.82 0.68
CA LYS A 76 -23.95 24.27 1.96
C LYS A 76 -23.89 23.17 3.03
N GLN A 77 -24.17 21.92 2.68
CA GLN A 77 -24.09 20.79 3.60
C GLN A 77 -22.66 20.43 4.00
N LEU A 78 -21.69 20.62 3.09
CA LEU A 78 -20.28 20.35 3.31
C LEU A 78 -19.51 21.52 3.97
N ASP A 79 -20.15 22.66 4.14
CA ASP A 79 -19.57 23.90 4.70
C ASP A 79 -18.31 24.38 3.94
N ILE A 80 -18.38 24.31 2.60
CA ILE A 80 -17.31 24.74 1.67
C ILE A 80 -17.83 25.67 0.57
#